data_AF-A0A821YAJ3-F1
#
_entry.id   AF-A0A821YAJ3-F1
#
_cell.length_a   1.000
_cell.length_b   1.000
_cell.length_c   1.000
_cell.angle_alpha   90.00
_cell.angle_beta   90.00
_cell.angle_gamma   90.00
#
_symmetry.space_group_name_H-M   'P 1'
#
loop_
_entity.id
_entity.type
_entity.pdbx_description
1 polymer ?
#
loop_
_entity_poly.entity_id
_entity_poly.type
_entity_poly.pdbx_seq_one_letter_code
_entity_poly.pdbx_strand_id
1 'polypeptide(L)'
;MSSEWPDAQLSNIQKTLQNSWQIPYISLFARIFCDAFQLFDFHQEELEDALLSDNPNEIHPFLQELLISLLSGLTRLHVNSGNMFVTLTNVLKRCDLNINLSTLSTTMTISDDTITTTDWHEMSIFEKVTVLRALCDARLNKADIDQVTENMPADSLRFEPFGEDSRGNKLWYFGDTRLYCDSWNKSTQ
;
A
#
# COMPACT_ATOMS: atom_id res chain seq x y z
N MET A 1 10.60 -22.84 -27.18
CA MET A 1 10.54 -22.48 -25.75
C MET A 1 10.76 -20.99 -25.69
N SER A 2 9.66 -20.26 -25.59
CA SER A 2 9.55 -18.84 -25.95
C SER A 2 10.26 -17.96 -24.93
N SER A 3 11.23 -17.19 -25.43
CA SER A 3 11.80 -16.02 -24.77
C SER A 3 10.74 -14.93 -24.76
N GLU A 4 9.94 -14.84 -23.69
CA GLU A 4 9.16 -13.64 -23.41
C GLU A 4 10.12 -12.49 -23.09
N TRP A 5 10.00 -11.39 -23.83
CA TRP A 5 10.89 -10.23 -23.71
C TRP A 5 10.70 -9.52 -22.36
N PRO A 6 11.74 -8.89 -21.77
CA PRO A 6 11.66 -8.20 -20.48
C PRO A 6 10.52 -7.16 -20.41
N ASP A 7 10.24 -6.47 -21.52
CA ASP A 7 9.19 -5.46 -21.62
C ASP A 7 7.77 -6.04 -21.43
N ALA A 8 7.55 -7.29 -21.84
CA ALA A 8 6.26 -7.97 -21.65
C ALA A 8 6.03 -8.32 -20.18
N GLN A 9 7.09 -8.69 -19.46
CA GLN A 9 7.02 -8.98 -18.02
C GLN A 9 6.78 -7.71 -17.20
N LEU A 10 7.50 -6.62 -17.50
CA LEU A 10 7.26 -5.32 -16.87
C LEU A 10 5.83 -4.80 -17.12
N SER A 11 5.33 -4.94 -18.36
CA SER A 11 3.94 -4.58 -18.68
C SER A 11 2.91 -5.39 -17.89
N ASN A 12 3.18 -6.68 -17.64
CA ASN A 12 2.29 -7.53 -16.85
C ASN A 12 2.32 -7.17 -15.36
N ILE A 13 3.49 -6.87 -14.79
CA ILE A 13 3.63 -6.42 -13.41
C ILE A 13 2.91 -5.09 -13.21
N GLN A 14 3.12 -4.13 -14.12
CA GLN A 14 2.44 -2.84 -14.09
C GLN A 14 0.92 -2.99 -14.12
N LYS A 15 0.37 -3.79 -15.04
CA LYS A 15 -1.08 -4.06 -15.08
C LYS A 15 -1.60 -4.68 -13.79
N THR A 16 -0.81 -5.55 -13.18
CA THR A 16 -1.19 -6.21 -11.92
C THR A 16 -1.21 -5.22 -10.76
N LEU A 17 -0.23 -4.31 -10.69
CA LEU A 17 -0.22 -3.21 -9.73
C LEU A 17 -1.44 -2.30 -9.88
N GLN A 18 -1.77 -1.94 -11.12
CA GLN A 18 -2.88 -1.05 -11.45
C GLN A 18 -4.25 -1.65 -11.15
N ASN A 19 -4.35 -2.98 -11.07
CA ASN A 19 -5.54 -3.69 -10.65
C ASN A 19 -5.59 -3.92 -9.11
N SER A 20 -4.52 -3.59 -8.39
CA SER A 20 -4.47 -3.73 -6.94
C SER A 20 -5.19 -2.57 -6.27
N TRP A 21 -6.21 -2.86 -5.48
CA TRP A 21 -6.91 -1.87 -4.63
C TRP A 21 -5.99 -1.26 -3.56
N GLN A 22 -4.85 -1.87 -3.27
CA GLN A 22 -3.93 -1.39 -2.23
C GLN A 22 -3.23 -0.08 -2.62
N ILE A 23 -2.93 0.10 -3.91
CA ILE A 23 -2.30 1.33 -4.43
C ILE A 23 -3.17 2.57 -4.20
N PRO A 24 -4.46 2.60 -4.65
CA PRO A 24 -5.33 3.74 -4.38
C PRO A 24 -5.63 3.90 -2.89
N TYR A 25 -5.63 2.81 -2.11
CA TYR A 25 -5.78 2.90 -0.66
C TYR A 25 -4.61 3.65 0.00
N ILE A 26 -3.36 3.30 -0.34
CA ILE A 26 -2.16 3.94 0.23
C ILE A 26 -2.11 5.43 -0.17
N SER A 27 -2.38 5.76 -1.43
CA SER A 27 -2.36 7.15 -1.90
C SER A 27 -3.49 7.98 -1.28
N LEU A 28 -4.70 7.41 -1.17
CA LEU A 28 -5.82 8.07 -0.49
C LEU A 28 -5.51 8.31 0.99
N PHE A 29 -4.93 7.33 1.67
CA PHE A 29 -4.50 7.47 3.05
C PHE A 29 -3.49 8.61 3.21
N ALA A 30 -2.45 8.66 2.37
CA ALA A 30 -1.45 9.71 2.43
C ALA A 30 -2.05 11.09 2.20
N ARG A 31 -2.98 11.23 1.24
CA ARG A 31 -3.68 12.49 0.97
C ARG A 31 -4.58 12.93 2.11
N ILE A 32 -5.35 12.01 2.68
CA ILE A 32 -6.28 12.31 3.77
C ILE A 32 -5.50 12.72 5.02
N PHE A 33 -4.42 12.02 5.33
CA PHE A 33 -3.68 12.20 6.58
C PHE A 33 -2.33 12.93 6.44
N CYS A 34 -2.12 13.68 5.35
CA CYS A 34 -0.86 14.39 5.09
C CYS A 34 -0.48 15.32 6.25
N ASP A 35 -1.39 16.20 6.64
CA ASP A 35 -1.17 17.14 7.75
C ASP A 35 -1.06 16.42 9.10
N ALA A 36 -1.90 15.39 9.28
CA ALA A 36 -2.08 14.70 10.55
C ALA A 36 -0.87 13.81 10.90
N PHE A 37 -0.26 13.17 9.90
CA PHE A 37 0.87 12.24 10.07
C PHE A 37 2.18 12.75 9.48
N GLN A 38 2.23 14.01 9.04
CA GLN A 38 3.40 14.58 8.34
C GLN A 38 3.80 13.71 7.13
N LEU A 39 2.79 13.22 6.41
CA LEU A 39 2.97 12.58 5.11
C LEU A 39 2.98 13.66 4.03
N PHE A 40 3.51 13.32 2.87
CA PHE A 40 3.40 14.15 1.67
C PHE A 40 2.23 13.64 0.80
N ASP A 41 1.57 14.54 0.08
CA ASP A 41 0.55 14.18 -0.90
C ASP A 41 1.23 13.69 -2.19
N PHE A 42 0.64 12.68 -2.81
CA PHE A 42 1.11 12.10 -4.06
C PHE A 42 -0.04 11.41 -4.80
N HIS A 43 0.14 11.22 -6.10
CA HIS A 43 -0.78 10.47 -6.95
C HIS A 43 -0.42 8.98 -6.99
N GLN A 44 -1.40 8.14 -7.34
CA GLN A 44 -1.18 6.69 -7.42
C GLN A 44 -0.07 6.31 -8.40
N GLU A 45 0.08 7.07 -9.50
CA GLU A 45 1.11 6.89 -10.52
C GLU A 45 2.51 7.05 -9.95
N GLU A 46 2.71 8.02 -9.04
CA GLU A 46 4.02 8.26 -8.42
C GLU A 46 4.45 7.09 -7.54
N LEU A 47 3.49 6.47 -6.83
CA LEU A 47 3.74 5.26 -6.05
C LEU A 47 4.02 4.05 -6.96
N GLU A 48 3.24 3.87 -8.04
CA GLU A 48 3.46 2.81 -9.03
C GLU A 48 4.85 2.92 -9.66
N ASP A 49 5.22 4.12 -10.13
CA ASP A 49 6.50 4.38 -10.78
C ASP A 49 7.68 4.17 -9.82
N ALA A 50 7.53 4.60 -8.56
CA ALA A 50 8.53 4.39 -7.53
C ALA A 50 8.74 2.90 -7.21
N LEU A 51 7.66 2.10 -7.18
CA LEU A 51 7.73 0.65 -6.96
C LEU A 51 8.35 -0.10 -8.15
N LEU A 52 8.01 0.31 -9.38
CA LEU A 52 8.56 -0.28 -10.61
C LEU A 52 10.03 0.07 -10.82
N SER A 53 10.46 1.25 -10.32
CA SER A 53 11.83 1.74 -10.45
C SER A 53 12.72 1.43 -9.23
N ASP A 54 12.18 0.75 -8.21
CA ASP A 54 12.92 0.42 -6.99
C ASP A 54 14.06 -0.57 -7.28
N ASN A 55 15.23 -0.32 -6.67
CA ASN A 55 16.44 -1.07 -6.94
C ASN A 55 16.78 -2.00 -5.75
N PRO A 56 17.21 -3.26 -6.01
CA PRO A 56 17.72 -4.14 -4.96
C PRO A 56 18.87 -3.56 -4.12
N ASN A 57 19.66 -2.62 -4.66
CA ASN A 57 20.82 -2.07 -3.95
C ASN A 57 20.53 -0.76 -3.20
N GLU A 58 19.51 -0.02 -3.62
CA GLU A 58 19.20 1.30 -3.09
C GLU A 58 17.70 1.55 -3.18
N ILE A 59 17.11 1.93 -2.04
CA ILE A 59 15.68 2.19 -1.99
C ILE A 59 15.36 3.47 -2.76
N HIS A 60 14.28 3.44 -3.53
CA HIS A 60 13.80 4.63 -4.23
C HIS A 60 13.51 5.77 -3.23
N PRO A 61 13.98 7.02 -3.47
CA PRO A 61 13.84 8.12 -2.52
C PRO A 61 12.40 8.36 -2.05
N PHE A 62 11.44 8.26 -2.97
CA PHE A 62 10.00 8.35 -2.66
C PHE A 62 9.55 7.27 -1.65
N LEU A 63 9.96 6.01 -1.85
CA LEU A 63 9.59 4.91 -0.97
C LEU A 63 10.27 5.05 0.39
N GLN A 64 11.52 5.54 0.40
CA GLN A 64 12.25 5.82 1.64
C GLN A 64 11.54 6.90 2.46
N GLU A 65 11.17 8.02 1.84
CA GLU A 65 10.46 9.11 2.52
C GLU A 65 9.10 8.62 3.04
N LEU A 66 8.34 7.90 2.22
CA LEU A 66 7.05 7.34 2.62
C LEU A 66 7.18 6.37 3.81
N LEU A 67 8.17 5.48 3.79
CA LEU A 67 8.45 4.58 4.91
C LEU A 67 8.85 5.33 6.18
N ILE A 68 9.74 6.32 6.08
CA ILE A 68 10.17 7.13 7.22
C ILE A 68 8.97 7.82 7.85
N SER A 69 8.11 8.46 7.06
CA SER A 69 6.93 9.18 7.58
C SER A 69 5.92 8.23 8.23
N LEU A 70 5.62 7.08 7.60
CA LEU A 70 4.73 6.08 8.17
C LEU A 70 5.28 5.48 9.48
N LEU A 71 6.55 5.13 9.51
CA LEU A 71 7.19 4.53 10.69
C LEU A 71 7.32 5.54 11.83
N SER A 72 7.59 6.81 11.53
CA SER A 72 7.69 7.88 12.52
C SER A 72 6.39 8.03 13.32
N GLY A 73 5.23 7.85 12.70
CA GLY A 73 3.94 7.82 13.40
C GLY A 73 3.72 6.58 14.27
N LEU A 74 4.45 5.49 14.03
CA LEU A 74 4.28 4.21 14.73
C LEU A 74 5.22 4.04 15.92
N THR A 75 6.36 4.74 15.93
CA THR A 75 7.36 4.70 16.99
C THR A 75 7.50 6.03 17.71
N ARG A 76 8.13 6.04 18.88
CA ARG A 76 8.57 7.27 19.57
C ARG A 76 10.01 7.65 19.21
N LEU A 77 10.70 6.77 18.50
CA LEU A 77 12.09 6.98 18.09
C LEU A 77 12.10 7.82 16.81
N HIS A 78 13.09 8.70 16.71
CA HIS A 78 13.34 9.43 15.46
C HIS A 78 13.76 8.43 14.37
N VAL A 79 12.97 8.35 13.29
CA VAL A 79 13.27 7.49 12.15
C VAL A 79 14.06 8.28 11.10
N ASN A 80 15.09 7.68 10.53
CA ASN A 80 15.87 8.22 9.43
C ASN A 80 16.34 7.08 8.51
N SER A 81 16.98 7.41 7.40
CA SER A 81 17.46 6.42 6.42
C SER A 81 18.37 5.35 7.03
N GLY A 82 19.15 5.69 8.08
CA GLY A 82 20.07 4.75 8.73
C GLY A 82 19.40 3.73 9.67
N ASN A 83 18.21 4.02 10.21
CA ASN A 83 17.52 3.14 11.16
C ASN A 83 16.13 2.67 10.70
N MET A 84 15.70 3.07 9.50
CA MET A 84 14.37 2.80 8.94
C MET A 84 14.06 1.30 8.87
N PHE A 85 14.95 0.48 8.31
CA PHE A 85 14.69 -0.97 8.15
C PHE A 85 14.65 -1.73 9.48
N VAL A 86 15.50 -1.34 10.44
CA VAL A 86 15.46 -1.91 11.80
C VAL A 86 14.15 -1.53 12.48
N THR A 87 13.72 -0.27 12.33
CA THR A 87 12.44 0.21 12.87
C THR A 87 11.26 -0.51 12.21
N LEU A 88 11.29 -0.69 10.89
CA LEU A 88 10.29 -1.45 10.13
C LEU A 88 10.15 -2.86 10.69
N THR A 89 11.25 -3.58 10.83
CA THR A 89 11.27 -4.94 11.36
C THR A 89 10.65 -5.00 12.76
N ASN A 90 10.99 -4.04 13.64
CA ASN A 90 10.43 -3.97 14.99
C ASN A 90 8.94 -3.66 14.99
N VAL A 91 8.48 -2.77 14.10
CA VAL A 91 7.06 -2.42 13.95
C VAL A 91 6.27 -3.61 13.43
N LEU A 92 6.76 -4.29 12.38
CA LEU A 92 6.10 -5.47 11.82
C LEU A 92 5.92 -6.56 12.88
N LYS A 93 6.98 -6.85 13.66
CA LYS A 93 6.92 -7.82 14.77
C LYS A 93 5.94 -7.39 15.87
N ARG A 94 5.98 -6.12 16.28
CA ARG A 94 5.16 -5.61 17.39
C ARG A 94 3.67 -5.56 17.03
N CYS A 95 3.37 -5.18 15.80
CA CYS A 95 2.00 -5.07 15.31
C CYS A 95 1.45 -6.43 14.86
N ASP A 96 2.20 -7.53 15.05
CA ASP A 96 1.90 -8.87 14.53
C ASP A 96 1.47 -8.83 13.07
N LEU A 97 2.12 -7.96 12.29
CA LEU A 97 1.95 -7.87 10.85
C LEU A 97 2.76 -9.02 10.24
N ASN A 98 2.39 -10.25 10.60
CA ASN A 98 2.71 -11.44 9.82
C ASN A 98 1.91 -11.28 8.53
N ILE A 99 2.51 -10.58 7.56
CA ILE A 99 1.93 -10.37 6.24
C ILE A 99 1.81 -11.76 5.63
N ASN A 100 0.61 -12.33 5.72
CA ASN A 100 0.31 -13.61 5.14
C ASN A 100 0.00 -13.35 3.67
N LEU A 101 1.00 -13.55 2.81
CA LEU A 101 0.88 -13.36 1.36
C LEU A 101 -0.20 -14.27 0.74
N SER A 102 -0.69 -15.26 1.49
CA SER A 102 -1.79 -16.14 1.09
C SER A 102 -3.09 -15.39 0.73
N THR A 103 -3.36 -14.19 1.29
CA THR A 103 -4.56 -13.41 0.91
C THR A 103 -4.45 -12.70 -0.45
N LEU A 104 -3.24 -12.58 -1.01
CA LEU A 104 -3.03 -12.14 -2.40
C LEU A 104 -3.11 -13.31 -3.40
N SER A 105 -3.16 -14.56 -2.92
CA SER A 105 -2.99 -15.78 -3.75
C SER A 105 -4.24 -16.22 -4.52
N THR A 106 -5.38 -15.52 -4.43
CA THR A 106 -6.61 -15.91 -5.18
C THR A 106 -6.40 -15.91 -6.70
N THR A 107 -5.32 -15.33 -7.22
CA THR A 107 -4.94 -15.39 -8.64
C THR A 107 -3.56 -16.00 -8.93
N MET A 108 -2.81 -16.45 -7.94
CA MET A 108 -1.53 -17.12 -8.18
C MET A 108 -1.26 -18.21 -7.13
N THR A 109 -1.08 -19.45 -7.62
CA THR A 109 -0.54 -20.58 -6.86
C THR A 109 0.90 -20.28 -6.45
N ILE A 110 1.07 -19.63 -5.30
CA ILE A 110 2.35 -19.48 -4.62
C ILE A 110 2.13 -19.93 -3.18
N SER A 111 3.00 -20.82 -2.73
CA SER A 111 2.94 -21.54 -1.46
C SER A 111 2.89 -20.60 -0.25
N ASP A 112 2.15 -21.07 0.75
CA ASP A 112 2.01 -20.54 2.10
C ASP A 112 3.38 -20.33 2.76
N ASP A 113 3.86 -19.08 2.79
CA ASP A 113 5.02 -18.68 3.59
C ASP A 113 4.70 -17.39 4.36
N THR A 114 4.61 -17.53 5.67
CA THR A 114 4.65 -16.43 6.63
C THR A 114 5.96 -15.66 6.47
N ILE A 115 5.93 -14.35 6.26
CA ILE A 115 7.16 -13.54 6.12
C ILE A 115 7.97 -13.61 7.42
N THR A 116 8.98 -14.48 7.46
CA THR A 116 9.98 -14.52 8.53
C THR A 116 11.01 -13.43 8.26
N THR A 117 10.68 -12.18 8.60
CA THR A 117 11.63 -11.05 8.68
C THR A 117 12.66 -11.01 7.54
N THR A 118 12.23 -10.60 6.35
CA THR A 118 13.13 -10.44 5.20
C THR A 118 13.46 -8.97 4.98
N ASP A 119 14.68 -8.75 4.47
CA ASP A 119 15.21 -7.45 4.10
C ASP A 119 14.30 -6.77 3.06
N TRP A 120 14.03 -5.47 3.18
CA TRP A 120 13.17 -4.73 2.24
C TRP A 120 13.64 -4.92 0.79
N HIS A 121 14.95 -4.99 0.58
CA HIS A 121 15.55 -5.15 -0.74
C HIS A 121 15.27 -6.52 -1.38
N GLU A 122 15.00 -7.54 -0.56
CA GLU A 122 14.66 -8.90 -1.02
C GLU A 122 13.16 -9.06 -1.30
N MET A 123 12.33 -8.12 -0.83
CA MET A 123 10.89 -8.17 -1.02
C MET A 123 10.51 -7.87 -2.48
N SER A 124 9.58 -8.66 -3.00
CA SER A 124 8.88 -8.37 -4.24
C SER A 124 8.09 -7.05 -4.15
N ILE A 125 7.77 -6.49 -5.31
CA ILE A 125 6.97 -5.26 -5.40
C ILE A 125 5.63 -5.42 -4.67
N PHE A 126 4.96 -6.57 -4.77
CA PHE A 126 3.67 -6.79 -4.10
C PHE A 126 3.79 -6.95 -2.58
N GLU A 127 4.89 -7.54 -2.11
CA GLU A 127 5.21 -7.58 -0.68
C GLU A 127 5.42 -6.16 -0.12
N LYS A 128 6.16 -5.32 -0.84
CA LYS A 128 6.36 -3.91 -0.47
C LYS A 128 5.04 -3.14 -0.41
N VAL A 129 4.16 -3.30 -1.40
CA VAL A 129 2.81 -2.72 -1.38
C VAL A 129 2.03 -3.17 -0.16
N THR A 130 2.09 -4.47 0.16
CA THR A 130 1.37 -5.03 1.30
C THR A 130 1.90 -4.51 2.63
N VAL A 131 3.23 -4.33 2.76
CA VAL A 131 3.87 -3.68 3.90
C VAL A 131 3.38 -2.24 4.04
N LEU A 132 3.43 -1.44 2.97
CA LEU A 132 3.00 -0.04 3.01
C LEU A 132 1.54 0.09 3.45
N ARG A 133 0.64 -0.71 2.86
CA ARG A 133 -0.76 -0.78 3.28
C ARG A 133 -0.90 -1.20 4.75
N ALA A 134 -0.14 -2.19 5.19
CA ALA A 134 -0.17 -2.65 6.59
C ALA A 134 0.30 -1.56 7.58
N LEU A 135 1.26 -0.72 7.17
CA LEU A 135 1.70 0.43 7.96
C LEU A 135 0.63 1.52 8.04
N CYS A 136 -0.11 1.77 6.95
CA CYS A 136 -1.29 2.64 6.97
C CYS A 136 -2.32 2.13 7.98
N ASP A 137 -2.66 0.83 7.93
CA ASP A 137 -3.60 0.20 8.86
C ASP A 137 -3.11 0.29 10.32
N ALA A 138 -1.81 0.04 10.55
CA ALA A 138 -1.22 0.16 11.88
C ALA A 138 -1.29 1.60 12.41
N ARG A 139 -1.23 2.61 11.53
CA ARG A 139 -1.31 4.01 11.93
C ARG A 139 -2.73 4.40 12.37
N LEU A 140 -3.75 3.86 11.70
CA LEU A 140 -5.15 4.01 12.08
C LEU A 140 -5.49 3.32 13.41
N ASN A 141 -4.82 2.20 13.72
CA ASN A 141 -5.04 1.45 14.96
C ASN A 141 -4.30 2.02 16.19
N LYS A 142 -3.57 3.12 16.05
CA LYS A 142 -2.91 3.76 17.18
C LYS A 142 -3.90 4.53 18.05
N ALA A 143 -3.66 4.50 19.36
CA ALA A 143 -4.51 5.17 20.34
C ALA A 143 -4.52 6.72 20.24
N ASP A 144 -3.61 7.32 19.48
CA ASP A 144 -3.57 8.78 19.26
C ASP A 144 -4.44 9.22 18.07
N ILE A 145 -5.11 8.30 17.36
CA ILE A 145 -5.86 8.60 16.14
C ILE A 145 -6.95 9.65 16.37
N ASP A 146 -7.68 9.58 17.49
CA ASP A 146 -8.76 10.52 17.79
C ASP A 146 -8.24 11.94 18.00
N GLN A 147 -7.03 12.09 18.58
CA GLN A 147 -6.40 13.39 18.80
C GLN A 147 -5.87 13.96 17.48
N VAL A 148 -5.29 13.10 16.66
CA VAL A 148 -4.65 13.49 15.41
C VAL A 148 -5.68 13.82 14.32
N THR A 149 -6.88 13.24 14.40
CA THR A 149 -7.99 13.47 13.47
C THR A 149 -9.04 14.46 13.97
N GLU A 150 -8.87 15.06 15.14
CA GLU A 150 -9.84 15.97 15.79
C GLU A 150 -10.26 17.14 14.88
N ASN A 151 -9.33 17.67 14.08
CA ASN A 151 -9.56 18.80 13.19
C ASN A 151 -9.95 18.40 11.75
N MET A 152 -10.12 17.10 11.49
CA MET A 152 -10.48 16.62 10.15
C MET A 152 -12.00 16.65 9.97
N PRO A 153 -12.52 17.31 8.92
CA PRO A 153 -13.94 17.26 8.62
C PRO A 153 -14.35 15.81 8.32
N ALA A 154 -15.44 15.33 8.96
CA ALA A 154 -15.95 13.98 8.71
C ALA A 154 -16.28 13.75 7.22
N ASP A 155 -16.67 14.80 6.50
CA ASP A 155 -16.95 14.75 5.07
C ASP A 155 -15.67 14.58 4.22
N SER A 156 -14.50 15.02 4.70
CA SER A 156 -13.22 14.77 4.04
C SER A 156 -12.76 13.31 4.14
N LEU A 157 -13.31 12.54 5.09
CA LEU A 157 -13.06 11.11 5.24
C LEU A 157 -14.03 10.24 4.41
N ARG A 158 -15.12 10.82 3.90
CA ARG A 158 -16.13 10.09 3.15
C ARG A 158 -15.80 10.08 1.68
N PHE A 159 -15.49 8.90 1.16
CA PHE A 159 -15.37 8.67 -0.27
C PHE A 159 -16.68 8.06 -0.79
N GLU A 160 -17.38 8.76 -1.67
CA GLU A 160 -18.60 8.25 -2.30
C GLU A 160 -18.26 7.45 -3.58
N PRO A 161 -18.97 6.36 -3.87
CA PRO A 161 -18.82 5.68 -5.15
C PRO A 161 -19.21 6.66 -6.27
N PHE A 162 -18.45 6.65 -7.36
CA PHE A 162 -18.74 7.42 -8.57
C PHE A 162 -20.10 7.03 -9.17
N GLY A 163 -20.48 5.76 -9.04
CA GLY A 163 -21.78 5.26 -9.44
C GLY A 163 -21.90 3.75 -9.31
N GLU A 164 -22.96 3.20 -9.88
CA GLU A 164 -23.20 1.76 -9.98
C GLU A 164 -23.34 1.37 -11.46
N ASP A 165 -22.77 0.23 -11.84
CA ASP A 165 -23.00 -0.33 -13.17
C ASP A 165 -24.37 -1.02 -13.27
N SER A 166 -24.74 -1.49 -14.47
CA SER A 166 -26.01 -2.20 -14.70
C SER A 166 -26.15 -3.53 -13.96
N ARG A 167 -25.08 -4.02 -13.32
CA ARG A 167 -25.03 -5.24 -12.51
C ARG A 167 -25.05 -4.93 -11.01
N GLY A 168 -25.08 -3.66 -10.62
CA GLY A 168 -25.05 -3.21 -9.24
C GLY A 168 -23.65 -3.21 -8.61
N ASN A 169 -22.59 -3.30 -9.41
CA ASN A 169 -21.23 -3.15 -8.89
C ASN A 169 -20.92 -1.67 -8.66
N LYS A 170 -20.29 -1.37 -7.52
CA LYS A 170 -19.89 0.00 -7.19
C LYS A 170 -18.62 0.37 -7.95
N LEU A 171 -18.67 1.54 -8.56
CA LEU A 171 -17.56 2.13 -9.29
C LEU A 171 -16.93 3.21 -8.41
N TRP A 172 -15.63 3.09 -8.18
CA TRP A 172 -14.85 3.97 -7.31
C TRP A 172 -13.83 4.73 -8.14
N TYR A 173 -13.81 6.05 -8.04
CA TYR A 173 -12.90 6.89 -8.80
C TYR A 173 -11.85 7.51 -7.87
N PHE A 174 -10.67 6.89 -7.81
CA PHE A 174 -9.58 7.35 -6.95
C PHE A 174 -8.59 8.19 -7.78
N GLY A 175 -8.54 9.50 -7.50
CA GLY A 175 -7.71 10.43 -8.28
C GLY A 175 -8.25 10.67 -9.68
N ASP A 176 -7.37 10.95 -10.64
CA ASP A 176 -7.78 11.52 -11.93
C ASP A 176 -7.79 10.52 -13.11
N THR A 177 -7.30 9.29 -12.92
CA THR A 177 -6.91 8.46 -14.08
C THR A 177 -7.59 7.09 -14.17
N ARG A 178 -8.15 6.54 -13.06
CA ARG A 178 -8.67 5.16 -13.05
C ARG A 178 -9.96 4.99 -12.24
N LEU A 179 -10.83 4.14 -12.77
CA LEU A 179 -12.06 3.69 -12.13
C LEU A 179 -11.90 2.24 -11.66
N TYR A 180 -12.13 2.00 -10.38
CA TYR A 180 -12.05 0.69 -9.76
C TYR A 180 -13.45 0.13 -9.57
N CYS A 181 -13.62 -1.16 -9.85
CA CYS A 181 -14.91 -1.84 -9.73
C CYS A 181 -14.88 -2.77 -8.52
N ASP A 182 -15.77 -2.53 -7.54
CA ASP A 182 -16.03 -3.47 -6.46
C ASP A 182 -17.03 -4.52 -6.97
N SER A 183 -16.51 -5.50 -7.70
CA SER A 183 -17.29 -6.62 -8.19
C SER A 183 -17.62 -7.55 -7.02
N TRP A 184 -18.79 -7.37 -6.42
CA TRP A 184 -19.35 -8.35 -5.50
C TRP A 184 -19.68 -9.63 -6.28
N ASN A 185 -18.76 -10.59 -6.28
CA ASN A 185 -19.13 -11.95 -6.63
C ASN A 185 -20.09 -12.44 -5.55
N LYS A 186 -21.39 -12.48 -5.87
CA LYS A 186 -22.36 -13.32 -5.17
C LYS A 186 -21.97 -14.77 -5.40
N SER A 187 -20.91 -15.23 -4.76
CA SER A 187 -20.55 -16.63 -4.70
C SER A 187 -21.63 -17.32 -3.87
N THR A 188 -22.62 -17.85 -4.58
CA THR A 188 -23.48 -18.99 -4.22
C THR A 188 -24.08 -19.00 -2.82
N GLN A 189 -25.36 -18.62 -2.77
CA GLN A 189 -26.33 -19.07 -1.79
C GLN A 189 -26.41 -20.61 -1.73
#